data_AF-A0A9C8FVG5-F1
#
_entry.id   AF-A0A9C8FVG5-F1
#
_cell.length_a   1.000
_cell.length_b   1.000
_cell.length_c   1.000
_cell.angle_alpha   90.00
_cell.angle_beta   90.00
_cell.angle_gamma   90.00
#
_symmetry.space_group_name_H-M   'P 1'
#
loop_
_entity.id
_entity.type
_entity.pdbx_description
1 polymer ?
#
loop_
_entity_poly.entity_id
_entity_poly.type
_entity_poly.pdbx_seq_one_letter_code
_entity_poly.pdbx_strand_id
1 'polypeptide(L)'
;MLVLNFGAIIGVYRLWGRLGLYIWVPVAVIVANIQVTKTVELFGITATLGNIVYASSFLVTDILSENYGTRAAARAVGIGFFTLILAVVLMNLALWFEPAPEDFAHQSLSTVFAFLPRIVLASLLAYGISQ
;
A
#
# COMPACT_ATOMS: atom_id res chain seq x y z
N MET A 1 -15.63 0.25 5.46
CA MET A 1 -14.31 0.18 4.79
C MET A 1 -14.39 -0.36 3.38
N LEU A 2 -14.99 -1.54 3.16
CA LEU A 2 -15.04 -2.19 1.85
C LEU A 2 -15.85 -1.35 0.84
N VAL A 3 -17.12 -1.05 1.12
CA VAL A 3 -17.97 -0.21 0.26
C VAL A 3 -17.31 1.14 -0.08
N LEU A 4 -16.64 1.75 0.89
CA LEU A 4 -15.95 3.02 0.70
C LEU A 4 -14.71 2.90 -0.20
N ASN A 5 -13.86 1.89 -0.01
CA ASN A 5 -12.68 1.66 -0.87
C ASN A 5 -13.09 1.38 -2.32
N PHE A 6 -14.01 0.45 -2.52
CA PHE A 6 -14.45 0.05 -3.85
C PHE A 6 -15.26 1.17 -4.53
N GLY A 7 -16.11 1.89 -3.78
CA GLY A 7 -16.81 3.07 -4.28
C GLY A 7 -15.85 4.20 -4.67
N ALA A 8 -14.79 4.43 -3.89
CA ALA A 8 -13.77 5.42 -4.19
C ALA A 8 -12.97 5.06 -5.46
N ILE A 9 -12.60 3.78 -5.66
CA ILE A 9 -11.97 3.33 -6.91
C ILE A 9 -12.85 3.67 -8.12
N ILE A 10 -14.14 3.33 -8.06
CA ILE A 10 -15.07 3.59 -9.16
C ILE A 10 -15.21 5.11 -9.39
N GLY A 11 -15.27 5.91 -8.32
CA GLY A 11 -15.30 7.37 -8.41
C GLY A 11 -14.04 7.94 -9.08
N VAL A 12 -12.87 7.54 -8.60
CA VAL A 12 -11.56 7.92 -9.14
C VAL A 12 -11.42 7.50 -10.61
N TYR A 13 -11.89 6.30 -10.94
CA TYR A 13 -11.88 5.81 -12.31
C TYR A 13 -12.84 6.60 -13.22
N ARG A 14 -14.03 6.96 -12.74
CA ARG A 14 -14.99 7.74 -13.52
C ARG A 14 -14.52 9.18 -13.77
N LEU A 15 -13.77 9.76 -12.83
CA LEU A 15 -13.28 11.14 -12.94
C LEU A 15 -11.98 11.24 -13.76
N TRP A 16 -11.02 10.34 -13.54
CA TRP A 16 -9.66 10.44 -14.09
C TRP A 16 -9.24 9.25 -14.97
N GLY A 17 -10.13 8.28 -15.19
CA GLY A 17 -9.88 7.12 -16.04
C GLY A 17 -8.63 6.34 -15.60
N ARG A 18 -7.80 5.99 -16.58
CA ARG A 18 -6.54 5.25 -16.38
C ARG A 18 -5.58 5.93 -15.40
N LEU A 19 -5.49 7.26 -15.42
CA LEU A 19 -4.61 8.00 -14.51
C LEU A 19 -5.07 7.88 -13.06
N GLY A 20 -6.39 7.90 -12.83
CA GLY A 20 -6.95 7.68 -11.50
C GLY A 20 -6.56 6.32 -10.92
N LEU A 21 -6.60 5.28 -11.75
CA LEU A 21 -6.14 3.94 -11.37
C LEU A 21 -4.65 3.91 -11.00
N TYR A 22 -3.79 4.61 -11.77
CA TYR A 22 -2.37 4.72 -11.41
C TYR A 22 -2.12 5.48 -10.12
N ILE A 23 -2.93 6.50 -9.80
CA ILE A 23 -2.83 7.26 -8.55
C ILE A 23 -3.33 6.42 -7.37
N TRP A 24 -4.34 5.58 -7.59
CA TRP A 24 -4.88 4.72 -6.53
C TRP A 24 -3.84 3.73 -6.00
N VAL A 25 -2.97 3.20 -6.86
CA VAL A 25 -1.99 2.18 -6.46
C VAL A 25 -1.04 2.68 -5.36
N PRO A 26 -0.34 3.83 -5.49
CA PRO A 26 0.46 4.40 -4.42
C PRO A 26 -0.30 4.60 -3.11
N VAL A 27 -1.53 5.13 -3.19
CA VAL A 27 -2.38 5.38 -2.02
C VAL A 27 -2.70 4.07 -1.32
N ALA A 28 -3.17 3.07 -2.07
CA ALA A 28 -3.52 1.77 -1.53
C ALA A 28 -2.29 1.07 -0.93
N VAL A 29 -1.12 1.14 -1.56
CA VAL A 29 0.13 0.56 -1.05
C VAL A 29 0.51 1.16 0.30
N ILE A 30 0.55 2.49 0.42
CA ILE A 30 0.93 3.17 1.67
C ILE A 30 -0.08 2.85 2.77
N VAL A 31 -1.38 3.02 2.47
CA VAL A 31 -2.46 2.82 3.43
C VAL A 31 -2.53 1.36 3.89
N ALA A 32 -2.38 0.40 2.97
CA ALA A 32 -2.38 -1.02 3.32
C ALA A 32 -1.22 -1.38 4.25
N ASN A 33 0.00 -0.90 3.96
CA ASN A 33 1.17 -1.17 4.80
C ASN A 33 1.02 -0.63 6.23
N ILE A 34 0.40 0.53 6.40
CA ILE A 34 0.08 1.06 7.72
C ILE A 34 -1.03 0.21 8.38
N GLN A 35 -2.11 -0.10 7.66
CA GLN A 35 -3.25 -0.83 8.21
C GLN A 35 -2.97 -2.31 8.52
N VAL A 36 -1.92 -2.91 7.96
CA VAL A 36 -1.49 -4.28 8.31
C VAL A 36 -1.15 -4.38 9.81
N THR A 37 -0.68 -3.30 10.44
CA THR A 37 -0.42 -3.26 11.89
C THR A 37 -1.68 -3.34 12.74
N LYS A 38 -2.85 -3.06 12.16
CA LYS A 38 -4.12 -3.08 12.86
C LYS A 38 -4.86 -4.37 12.57
N THR A 39 -4.89 -5.24 13.57
CA THR A 39 -5.67 -6.47 13.57
C THR A 39 -7.11 -6.21 14.03
N VAL A 40 -8.02 -7.02 13.52
CA VAL A 40 -9.45 -7.06 13.86
C VAL A 40 -9.90 -8.51 13.94
N GLU A 41 -10.92 -8.78 14.75
CA GLU A 41 -11.55 -10.09 14.85
C GLU A 41 -12.82 -10.10 13.99
N LEU A 42 -12.87 -11.00 13.02
CA LEU A 42 -14.00 -11.16 12.11
C LEU A 42 -14.46 -12.62 12.16
N PHE A 43 -15.69 -12.85 12.64
CA PHE A 43 -16.28 -14.19 12.71
C PHE A 43 -15.40 -15.23 13.44
N GLY A 44 -14.67 -14.82 14.48
CA GLY A 44 -13.75 -15.68 15.25
C GLY A 44 -12.38 -15.89 14.58
N ILE A 45 -12.09 -15.19 13.48
CA ILE A 45 -10.80 -15.23 12.79
C ILE A 45 -10.11 -13.87 12.91
N THR A 46 -8.85 -13.86 13.35
CA THR A 46 -8.02 -12.66 13.38
C THR A 46 -7.55 -12.33 11.98
N ALA A 47 -7.87 -11.12 11.51
CA ALA A 47 -7.45 -10.59 10.21
C ALA A 47 -6.82 -9.21 10.37
N THR A 48 -6.05 -8.76 9.38
CA THR A 48 -5.51 -7.40 9.34
C THR A 48 -6.43 -6.51 8.50
N LEU A 49 -6.55 -5.23 8.85
CA LEU A 49 -7.35 -4.28 8.04
C LEU A 49 -6.70 -4.00 6.69
N GLY A 50 -5.37 -4.12 6.58
CA GLY A 50 -4.64 -3.92 5.34
C GLY A 50 -5.10 -4.84 4.19
N ASN A 51 -5.62 -6.03 4.49
CA ASN A 51 -6.12 -6.97 3.49
C ASN A 51 -7.23 -6.38 2.60
N ILE A 52 -8.11 -5.55 3.17
CA ILE A 52 -9.21 -4.92 2.42
C ILE A 52 -8.65 -3.92 1.39
N VAL A 53 -7.63 -3.16 1.78
CA VAL A 53 -6.99 -2.17 0.90
C VAL A 53 -6.16 -2.88 -0.18
N TYR A 54 -5.49 -3.98 0.15
CA TYR A 54 -4.80 -4.82 -0.86
C TYR A 54 -5.76 -5.42 -1.88
N ALA A 55 -6.96 -5.88 -1.47
CA ALA A 55 -7.99 -6.35 -2.39
C ALA A 55 -8.39 -5.25 -3.40
N SER A 56 -8.40 -4.00 -2.95
CA SER A 56 -8.67 -2.84 -3.80
C SER A 56 -7.57 -2.65 -4.88
N SER A 57 -6.31 -2.91 -4.54
CA SER A 57 -5.19 -2.85 -5.49
C SER A 57 -5.28 -3.93 -6.57
N PHE A 58 -5.71 -5.15 -6.21
CA PHE A 58 -5.93 -6.23 -7.18
C PHE A 58 -7.03 -5.88 -8.18
N LEU A 59 -8.14 -5.31 -7.72
CA LEU A 59 -9.19 -4.83 -8.61
C LEU A 59 -8.66 -3.76 -9.58
N VAL A 60 -7.84 -2.83 -9.10
CA VAL A 60 -7.23 -1.80 -9.96
C VAL A 60 -6.32 -2.42 -11.01
N THR A 61 -5.47 -3.39 -10.64
CA THR A 61 -4.61 -4.09 -11.61
C THR A 61 -5.40 -4.90 -12.62
N ASP A 62 -6.51 -5.52 -12.20
CA ASP A 62 -7.39 -6.29 -13.09
C ASP A 62 -8.08 -5.36 -14.11
N ILE A 63 -8.67 -4.25 -13.65
CA ILE A 63 -9.26 -3.23 -14.53
C ILE A 63 -8.21 -2.70 -15.52
N LEU A 64 -6.98 -2.46 -15.06
CA LEU A 64 -5.89 -2.01 -15.94
C LEU A 64 -5.49 -3.07 -16.96
N SER A 65 -5.45 -4.34 -16.56
CA SER A 65 -5.10 -5.46 -17.43
C SER A 65 -6.16 -5.68 -18.51
N GLU A 66 -7.43 -5.65 -18.13
CA GLU A 66 -8.57 -5.91 -19.02
C GLU A 66 -8.83 -4.74 -19.98
N ASN A 67 -8.85 -3.50 -19.48
CA ASN A 67 -9.21 -2.33 -20.29
C ASN A 67 -8.03 -1.68 -21.01
N TYR A 68 -6.81 -1.84 -20.50
CA TYR A 68 -5.61 -1.15 -21.01
C TYR A 68 -4.43 -2.08 -21.29
N GLY A 69 -4.63 -3.40 -21.14
CA GLY A 69 -3.67 -4.44 -21.44
C GLY A 69 -2.68 -4.73 -20.31
N THR A 70 -2.03 -5.89 -20.40
CA THR A 70 -1.08 -6.40 -19.40
C THR A 70 0.10 -5.45 -19.14
N ARG A 71 0.56 -4.71 -20.15
CA ARG A 71 1.61 -3.69 -19.99
C ARG A 71 1.17 -2.54 -19.07
N ALA A 72 -0.11 -2.17 -19.09
CA ALA A 72 -0.64 -1.13 -18.22
C ALA A 72 -0.70 -1.60 -16.76
N ALA A 73 -1.11 -2.84 -16.53
CA ALA A 73 -1.10 -3.46 -15.21
C ALA A 73 0.33 -3.61 -14.66
N ALA A 74 1.27 -4.09 -15.47
CA ALA A 74 2.68 -4.19 -15.07
C ALA A 74 3.29 -2.84 -14.67
N ARG A 75 2.93 -1.75 -15.36
CA ARG A 75 3.33 -0.39 -14.93
C ARG A 75 2.73 0.00 -13.59
N ALA A 76 1.48 -0.33 -13.32
CA ALA A 76 0.85 -0.05 -12.03
C ALA A 76 1.56 -0.80 -10.90
N VAL A 77 1.89 -2.07 -11.10
CA VAL A 77 2.68 -2.87 -10.15
C VAL A 77 4.04 -2.22 -9.90
N GLY A 78 4.76 -1.82 -10.97
CA GLY A 78 6.02 -1.11 -10.85
C GLY A 78 5.94 0.21 -10.07
N ILE A 79 4.87 1.00 -10.30
CA ILE A 79 4.59 2.22 -9.52
C ILE A 79 4.39 1.87 -8.05
N GLY A 80 3.62 0.82 -7.74
CA GLY A 80 3.39 0.36 -6.37
C GLY A 80 4.68 -0.04 -5.66
N PHE A 81 5.55 -0.81 -6.32
CA PHE A 81 6.87 -1.17 -5.78
C PHE A 81 7.75 0.06 -5.53
N PHE A 82 7.79 0.99 -6.49
CA PHE A 82 8.54 2.23 -6.33
C PHE A 82 8.05 3.05 -5.14
N THR A 83 6.73 3.23 -5.00
CA THR A 83 6.12 3.91 -3.85
C THR A 83 6.48 3.23 -2.54
N LEU A 84 6.43 1.90 -2.50
CA LEU A 84 6.74 1.12 -1.30
C LEU A 84 8.19 1.30 -0.85
N ILE A 85 9.15 1.18 -1.79
CA ILE A 85 10.58 1.41 -1.52
C ILE A 85 10.80 2.83 -1.02
N LEU A 86 10.24 3.83 -1.72
CA LEU A 86 10.40 5.23 -1.37
C LEU A 86 9.84 5.53 0.03
N ALA A 87 8.66 5.01 0.35
CA ALA A 87 8.05 5.18 1.67
C ALA A 87 8.93 4.59 2.77
N VAL A 88 9.50 3.39 2.56
CA VAL A 88 10.40 2.77 3.54
C VAL A 88 11.66 3.60 3.74
N VAL A 89 12.33 4.01 2.66
CA VAL A 89 13.57 4.79 2.75
C VAL A 89 13.33 6.11 3.47
N LEU A 90 12.31 6.87 3.06
CA LEU A 90 12.00 8.17 3.66
C LEU A 90 11.62 8.05 5.13
N MET A 91 10.80 7.07 5.49
CA MET A 91 10.36 6.90 6.88
C MET A 91 11.46 6.36 7.79
N ASN A 92 12.34 5.47 7.30
CA ASN A 92 13.49 5.02 8.09
C ASN A 92 14.51 6.15 8.26
N LEU A 93 14.72 6.98 7.24
CA LEU A 93 15.55 8.16 7.37
C LEU A 93 14.96 9.13 8.40
N ALA A 94 13.64 9.34 8.39
CA ALA A 94 12.95 10.17 9.38
C ALA A 94 13.13 9.65 10.82
N LEU A 95 13.05 8.33 11.03
CA LEU A 95 13.25 7.70 12.34
C LEU A 95 14.71 7.75 12.84
N TRP A 96 15.68 8.04 11.96
CA TRP A 96 17.08 8.16 12.34
C TRP A 96 17.41 9.52 12.98
N PHE A 97 16.57 10.53 12.78
CA PHE A 97 16.75 11.82 13.45
C PHE A 97 16.41 11.71 14.94
N GLU A 98 17.20 12.41 15.75
CA GLU A 98 16.96 12.48 17.19
C GLU A 98 15.69 13.28 17.48
N PRO A 99 14.70 12.72 18.20
CA PRO A 99 13.44 13.40 18.47
C PRO A 99 13.65 14.60 19.40
N ALA A 100 12.89 15.67 19.15
CA ALA A 100 12.86 16.81 20.06
C ALA A 100 12.21 16.43 21.40
N PRO A 101 12.48 17.16 22.51
CA PRO A 101 11.87 16.88 23.82
C PRO A 101 10.33 16.90 23.83
N GLU A 102 9.73 17.65 22.90
CA GLU A 102 8.27 17.80 22.75
C GLU A 102 7.67 16.79 21.76
N ASP A 103 8.48 15.93 21.16
CA ASP A 103 8.02 14.96 20.18
C ASP A 103 7.16 13.88 20.82
N PHE A 104 5.91 13.78 20.37
CA PHE A 104 4.95 12.77 20.82
C PHE A 104 4.80 11.61 19.81
N ALA A 105 5.42 11.71 18.63
CA ALA A 105 5.12 10.86 17.47
C ALA A 105 6.15 9.76 17.25
N HIS A 106 7.40 9.95 17.67
CA HIS A 106 8.55 9.10 17.37
C HIS A 106 8.31 7.64 17.76
N GLN A 107 7.79 7.38 18.97
CA GLN A 107 7.50 6.02 19.42
C GLN A 107 6.41 5.34 18.57
N SER A 108 5.36 6.09 18.21
CA SER A 108 4.27 5.57 17.37
C SER A 108 4.74 5.32 15.94
N LEU A 109 5.51 6.24 15.36
CA LEU A 109 6.10 6.10 14.03
C LEU A 109 7.12 4.96 13.98
N SER A 110 7.95 4.81 15.01
CA SER A 110 8.89 3.68 15.13
C SER A 110 8.14 2.34 15.15
N THR A 111 7.05 2.26 15.92
CA THR A 111 6.19 1.06 15.96
C THR A 111 5.59 0.73 14.60
N VAL A 112 5.18 1.73 13.82
CA VAL A 112 4.52 1.52 12.51
C VAL A 112 5.50 1.32 11.36
N PHE A 113 6.68 1.94 11.38
CA PHE A 113 7.57 1.99 10.23
C PHE A 113 8.86 1.18 10.40
N ALA A 114 9.27 0.80 11.61
CA ALA A 114 10.50 0.04 11.83
C ALA A 114 10.44 -1.41 11.29
N PHE A 115 9.25 -2.01 11.19
CA PHE A 115 9.11 -3.37 10.63
C PHE A 115 8.92 -3.37 9.10
N LEU A 116 8.60 -2.23 8.48
CA LEU A 116 8.34 -2.15 7.04
C LEU A 116 9.54 -2.58 6.17
N PRO A 117 10.81 -2.26 6.49
CA PRO A 117 11.96 -2.75 5.72
C PRO A 117 11.94 -4.26 5.49
N ARG A 118 11.55 -5.03 6.51
CA ARG A 118 11.48 -6.49 6.43
C ARG A 118 10.39 -6.95 5.46
N ILE A 119 9.21 -6.32 5.49
CA ILE A 119 8.10 -6.65 4.60
C ILE A 119 8.46 -6.35 3.14
N VAL A 120 9.09 -5.21 2.90
CA VAL A 120 9.49 -4.79 1.56
C VAL A 120 10.56 -5.72 0.99
N LEU A 121 11.58 -6.08 1.78
CA LEU A 121 12.59 -7.05 1.35
C LEU A 121 11.98 -8.41 0.99
N ALA A 122 11.06 -8.92 1.81
CA ALA A 122 10.35 -10.16 1.50
C ALA A 122 9.53 -10.05 0.20
N SER A 123 8.86 -8.91 -0.01
CA SER A 123 8.04 -8.66 -1.21
C SER A 123 8.90 -8.56 -2.48
N LEU A 124 10.06 -7.90 -2.40
CA LEU A 124 11.01 -7.78 -3.50
C LEU A 124 11.64 -9.12 -3.87
N LEU A 125 12.01 -9.93 -2.88
CA LEU A 125 12.52 -11.28 -3.11
C LEU A 125 11.47 -12.18 -3.76
N ALA A 126 10.24 -12.18 -3.25
CA ALA A 126 9.14 -12.93 -3.83
C ALA A 126 8.88 -12.52 -5.30
N TYR A 127 8.84 -11.21 -5.56
CA TYR A 127 8.67 -10.69 -6.93
C TYR A 127 9.83 -11.09 -7.84
N GLY A 128 11.07 -10.93 -7.40
CA GLY A 128 12.26 -11.27 -8.17
C GLY A 128 12.37 -12.76 -8.51
N ILE A 129 11.84 -13.65 -7.67
CA ILE A 129 11.78 -15.10 -7.94
C ILE A 129 10.60 -15.45 -8.86
N SER A 130 9.49 -14.71 -8.77
CA SER A 130 8.28 -14.99 -9.55
C SER A 130 8.34 -14.55 -11.02
N GLN A 131 9.28 -13.64 -11.34
CA GLN A 131 9.51 -13.10 -12.68
C GLN A 131 10.47 -13.97 -13.49
#